data_AF-A0A948FI40-F1
#
_entry.id   AF-A0A948FI40-F1
#
_cell.length_a   1.000
_cell.length_b   1.000
_cell.length_c   1.000
_cell.angle_alpha   90.00
_cell.angle_beta   90.00
_cell.angle_gamma   90.00
#
_symmetry.space_group_name_H-M   'P 1'
#
loop_
_entity.id
_entity.type
_entity.pdbx_description
1 polymer ?
#
loop_
_entity_poly.entity_id
_entity_poly.type
_entity_poly.pdbx_seq_one_letter_code
_entity_poly.pdbx_strand_id
1 'polypeptide(L)'
;MKLILALVVLPVFCAATASAGQISVLAPAETDLVLNSRNTILNVVVRVDDQNDLARLSLKEEKSGQGYEPAGRYERENRYYVHYRVPLKKGSNTFTLAPTGNKLKIRFNPLSSLLNVDFNAPKSYSFHKTETIPAECGGCHTDKLPGEARIDKVLYGRFSPACYSCHSAMVSGREWRHFPSSALLCRSCHQPDPEKDLLTVPAGKIEELCFQCHVNERKWRNKDSHIHGPVGTGDCTICHDPHGSANRYQLPAAGEKQLCVICHVDKKKYLDPGQQNFAVHGILNAKGCTICHSPHATQFRFQLTHEINDLCVSCHTNLEGVEDGHPVQNHPVKGKSDPRRKGFPFTCTSCHNPHGSRYQYLLIGDVRGGNICVKCHSAKQEAGRN
;
A
#
# COMPACT_ATOMS: atom_id res chain seq x y z
N MET A 1 -90.51 20.73 -0.37
CA MET A 1 -89.18 21.37 -0.39
C MET A 1 -88.22 20.47 0.37
N LYS A 2 -87.19 19.92 -0.31
CA LYS A 2 -85.83 19.54 0.18
C LYS A 2 -85.70 18.75 1.51
N LEU A 3 -84.96 17.64 1.64
CA LEU A 3 -83.65 17.26 1.08
C LEU A 3 -83.48 15.73 1.24
N ILE A 4 -83.04 15.02 0.20
CA ILE A 4 -82.56 13.63 0.28
C ILE A 4 -81.07 13.70 0.65
N LEU A 5 -80.67 13.12 1.78
CA LEU A 5 -79.27 13.04 2.21
C LEU A 5 -78.65 11.77 1.61
N ALA A 6 -77.85 11.92 0.56
CA ALA A 6 -77.09 10.83 -0.04
C ALA A 6 -75.85 10.54 0.82
N LEU A 7 -75.76 9.32 1.35
CA LEU A 7 -74.60 8.82 2.08
C LEU A 7 -73.51 8.44 1.05
N VAL A 8 -72.47 9.26 0.91
CA VAL A 8 -71.30 8.96 0.07
C VAL A 8 -70.34 8.08 0.87
N VAL A 9 -70.28 6.79 0.54
CA VAL A 9 -69.25 5.87 1.03
C VAL A 9 -67.98 6.12 0.21
N LEU A 10 -67.01 6.83 0.78
CA LEU A 10 -65.67 6.95 0.22
C LEU A 10 -64.90 5.64 0.47
N PRO A 11 -64.35 4.99 -0.56
CA PRO A 11 -63.49 3.84 -0.36
C PRO A 11 -62.17 4.31 0.26
N VAL A 12 -61.85 3.75 1.43
CA VAL A 12 -60.52 3.84 2.03
C VAL A 12 -59.57 3.11 1.08
N PHE A 13 -58.85 3.87 0.25
CA PHE A 13 -57.71 3.36 -0.48
C PHE A 13 -56.62 3.00 0.54
N CYS A 14 -56.57 1.73 0.90
CA CYS A 14 -55.44 1.14 1.59
C CYS A 14 -54.24 1.29 0.65
N ALA A 15 -53.31 2.19 0.97
CA ALA A 15 -52.07 2.31 0.24
C ALA A 15 -51.35 0.97 0.33
N ALA A 16 -51.35 0.22 -0.76
CA ALA A 16 -50.54 -0.97 -0.89
C ALA A 16 -49.09 -0.55 -0.64
N THR A 17 -48.52 -0.98 0.47
CA THR A 17 -47.08 -1.00 0.66
C THR A 17 -46.54 -1.90 -0.44
N ALA A 18 -46.13 -1.29 -1.56
CA ALA A 18 -45.42 -1.99 -2.62
C ALA A 18 -44.25 -2.70 -1.97
N SER A 19 -44.30 -4.05 -1.94
CA SER A 19 -43.14 -4.83 -1.57
C SER A 19 -42.02 -4.37 -2.49
N ALA A 20 -40.91 -3.90 -1.96
CA ALA A 20 -39.74 -3.63 -2.78
C ALA A 20 -39.53 -4.86 -3.68
N GLY A 21 -39.56 -4.63 -5.00
CA GLY A 21 -39.07 -5.59 -5.96
C GLY A 21 -37.66 -6.01 -5.54
N GLN A 22 -37.25 -7.21 -5.91
CA GLN A 22 -35.99 -7.82 -5.44
C GLN A 22 -34.79 -6.90 -5.71
N ILE A 23 -34.42 -6.08 -4.72
CA ILE A 23 -33.18 -5.33 -4.66
C ILE A 23 -32.21 -6.19 -3.85
N SER A 24 -31.09 -6.54 -4.47
CA SER A 24 -30.04 -7.33 -3.82
C SER A 24 -28.68 -6.63 -3.98
N VAL A 25 -27.89 -6.63 -2.91
CA VAL A 25 -26.50 -6.21 -2.98
C VAL A 25 -25.70 -7.42 -3.46
N LEU A 26 -25.09 -7.31 -4.64
CA LEU A 26 -24.28 -8.37 -5.23
C LEU A 26 -22.84 -8.33 -4.72
N ALA A 27 -22.32 -7.14 -4.48
CA ALA A 27 -20.97 -6.93 -3.96
C ALA A 27 -20.95 -5.69 -3.06
N PRO A 28 -20.48 -5.80 -1.80
CA PRO A 28 -20.20 -7.04 -1.09
C PRO A 28 -21.51 -7.84 -0.86
N ALA A 29 -21.47 -9.17 -0.99
CA ALA A 29 -22.64 -10.01 -0.70
C ALA A 29 -22.99 -10.01 0.81
N GLU A 30 -21.97 -9.97 1.67
CA GLU A 30 -22.13 -9.74 3.10
C GLU A 30 -22.21 -8.26 3.43
N THR A 31 -23.08 -7.90 4.38
CA THR A 31 -23.34 -6.50 4.73
C THR A 31 -22.65 -6.04 6.01
N ASP A 32 -21.94 -6.91 6.74
CA ASP A 32 -21.13 -6.58 7.90
C ASP A 32 -19.73 -7.18 7.75
N LEU A 33 -18.77 -6.35 7.34
CA LEU A 33 -17.47 -6.83 6.88
C LEU A 33 -16.27 -6.00 7.39
N VAL A 34 -15.10 -6.61 7.31
CA VAL A 34 -13.79 -6.00 7.58
C VAL A 34 -13.03 -5.91 6.26
N LEU A 35 -12.74 -4.70 5.80
CA LEU A 35 -11.95 -4.48 4.59
C LEU A 35 -10.52 -4.04 4.97
N ASN A 36 -9.56 -4.88 4.62
CA ASN A 36 -8.13 -4.55 4.69
C ASN A 36 -7.64 -4.22 3.28
N SER A 37 -7.42 -2.94 2.96
CA SER A 37 -7.03 -2.52 1.61
C SER A 37 -6.17 -1.26 1.59
N ARG A 38 -5.32 -1.13 0.57
CA ARG A 38 -4.63 0.12 0.22
C ARG A 38 -5.58 1.13 -0.43
N ASN A 39 -6.63 0.63 -1.11
CA ASN A 39 -7.63 1.46 -1.75
C ASN A 39 -8.68 1.88 -0.74
N THR A 40 -8.96 3.18 -0.70
CA THR A 40 -9.97 3.78 0.17
C THR A 40 -11.35 3.80 -0.47
N ILE A 41 -11.52 3.32 -1.70
CA ILE A 41 -12.81 3.26 -2.38
C ILE A 41 -13.32 1.82 -2.36
N LEU A 42 -14.55 1.64 -1.88
CA LEU A 42 -15.31 0.41 -2.02
C LEU A 42 -16.28 0.54 -3.20
N ASN A 43 -16.27 -0.46 -4.09
CA ASN A 43 -17.30 -0.61 -5.09
C ASN A 43 -18.48 -1.36 -4.47
N VAL A 44 -19.69 -0.82 -4.63
CA VAL A 44 -20.93 -1.49 -4.24
C VAL A 44 -21.75 -1.74 -5.50
N VAL A 45 -22.16 -2.99 -5.73
CA VAL A 45 -22.97 -3.38 -6.87
C VAL A 45 -24.32 -3.84 -6.39
N VAL A 46 -25.37 -3.22 -6.91
CA VAL A 46 -26.76 -3.50 -6.53
C VAL A 46 -27.52 -3.97 -7.77
N ARG A 47 -28.19 -5.11 -7.66
CA ARG A 47 -29.17 -5.55 -8.65
C ARG A 47 -30.54 -5.03 -8.25
N VAL A 48 -31.27 -4.51 -9.23
CA VAL A 48 -32.63 -4.02 -9.08
C VAL A 48 -33.48 -4.63 -10.19
N ASP A 49 -34.53 -5.35 -9.80
CA ASP A 49 -35.36 -6.11 -10.74
C ASP A 49 -36.57 -5.29 -11.26
N ASP A 50 -36.82 -4.10 -10.71
CA ASP A 50 -37.95 -3.22 -11.06
C ASP A 50 -37.51 -1.76 -11.35
N GLN A 51 -38.11 -1.13 -12.35
CA GLN A 51 -37.75 0.23 -12.78
C GLN A 51 -38.21 1.32 -11.81
N ASN A 52 -39.30 1.13 -11.07
CA ASN A 52 -39.76 2.09 -10.05
C ASN A 52 -38.84 2.06 -8.83
N ASP A 53 -38.36 0.88 -8.46
CA ASP A 53 -37.32 0.72 -7.45
C ASP A 53 -35.99 1.33 -7.88
N LEU A 54 -35.62 1.21 -9.15
CA LEU A 54 -34.44 1.86 -9.70
C LEU A 54 -34.53 3.39 -9.59
N ALA A 55 -35.71 3.97 -9.87
CA ALA A 55 -35.92 5.41 -9.78
C ALA A 55 -35.81 5.94 -8.33
N ARG A 56 -36.07 5.09 -7.33
CA ARG A 56 -35.98 5.41 -5.90
C ARG A 56 -34.66 4.98 -5.25
N LEU A 57 -33.81 4.28 -5.99
CA LEU A 57 -32.59 3.70 -5.48
C LEU A 57 -31.63 4.81 -5.03
N SER A 58 -31.23 4.77 -3.76
CA SER A 58 -30.22 5.68 -3.24
C SER A 58 -29.34 5.02 -2.19
N LEU A 59 -28.09 5.46 -2.12
CA LEU A 59 -27.11 5.01 -1.15
C LEU A 59 -26.60 6.22 -0.37
N LYS A 60 -26.66 6.17 0.96
CA LYS A 60 -26.26 7.30 1.83
C LYS A 60 -25.33 6.85 2.96
N GLU A 61 -24.29 7.63 3.28
CA GLU A 61 -23.47 7.45 4.49
C GLU A 61 -24.26 7.91 5.72
N GLU A 62 -24.46 7.04 6.72
CA GLU A 62 -25.30 7.37 7.88
C GLU A 62 -24.72 8.51 8.72
N LYS A 63 -23.39 8.58 8.85
CA LYS A 63 -22.74 9.54 9.74
C LYS A 63 -22.79 10.97 9.22
N SER A 64 -22.66 11.16 7.91
CA SER A 64 -22.65 12.48 7.26
C SER A 64 -23.98 12.82 6.60
N GLY A 65 -24.83 11.83 6.33
CA GLY A 65 -26.00 11.97 5.47
C GLY A 65 -25.67 12.09 3.97
N GLN A 66 -24.39 12.01 3.59
CA GLN A 66 -23.95 12.18 2.21
C GLN A 66 -24.55 11.11 1.31
N GLY A 67 -25.26 11.54 0.27
CA GLY A 67 -25.70 10.67 -0.82
C GLY A 67 -24.59 10.40 -1.84
N TYR A 68 -24.60 9.21 -2.41
CA TYR A 68 -23.69 8.82 -3.48
C TYR A 68 -24.47 8.58 -4.76
N GLU A 69 -24.03 9.27 -5.82
CA GLU A 69 -24.54 9.01 -7.16
C GLU A 69 -23.94 7.71 -7.73
N PRO A 70 -24.72 6.93 -8.50
CA PRO A 70 -24.18 5.79 -9.22
C PRO A 70 -23.04 6.18 -10.15
N ALA A 71 -21.93 5.44 -10.06
CA ALA A 71 -20.82 5.53 -11.00
C ALA A 71 -21.17 4.96 -12.39
N GLY A 72 -22.18 4.08 -12.46
CA GLY A 72 -22.68 3.50 -13.69
C GLY A 72 -23.95 2.68 -13.47
N ARG A 73 -24.70 2.47 -14.54
CA ARG A 73 -25.90 1.62 -14.58
C ARG A 73 -25.82 0.75 -15.83
N TYR A 74 -26.16 -0.52 -15.69
CA TYR A 74 -26.21 -1.47 -16.79
C TYR A 74 -27.54 -2.23 -16.75
N GLU A 75 -28.16 -2.45 -17.91
CA GLU A 75 -29.40 -3.20 -18.02
C GLU A 75 -29.15 -4.50 -18.78
N ARG A 76 -29.67 -5.61 -18.26
CA ARG A 76 -29.65 -6.90 -18.94
C ARG A 76 -30.82 -7.75 -18.49
N GLU A 77 -31.51 -8.36 -19.45
CA GLU A 77 -32.64 -9.28 -19.19
C GLU A 77 -33.69 -8.65 -18.26
N ASN A 78 -34.00 -7.36 -18.48
CA ASN A 78 -34.95 -6.58 -17.70
C ASN A 78 -34.59 -6.43 -16.20
N ARG A 79 -33.29 -6.53 -15.88
CA ARG A 79 -32.71 -6.25 -14.56
C ARG A 79 -31.67 -5.15 -14.68
N TYR A 80 -31.56 -4.33 -13.65
CA TYR A 80 -30.65 -3.21 -13.59
C TYR A 80 -29.52 -3.48 -12.60
N TYR A 81 -28.29 -3.19 -12.99
CA TYR A 81 -27.09 -3.33 -12.18
C TYR A 81 -26.51 -1.94 -11.96
N VAL A 82 -26.57 -1.47 -10.73
CA VAL A 82 -26.16 -0.13 -10.33
C VAL A 82 -24.86 -0.22 -9.56
N HIS A 83 -23.84 0.49 -10.05
CA HIS A 83 -22.52 0.53 -9.46
C HIS A 83 -22.34 1.82 -8.68
N TYR A 84 -22.01 1.73 -7.41
CA TYR A 84 -21.63 2.85 -6.55
C TYR A 84 -20.14 2.78 -6.23
N ARG A 85 -19.53 3.95 -6.06
CA ARG A 85 -18.17 4.10 -5.52
C ARG A 85 -18.25 4.90 -4.25
N VAL A 86 -18.00 4.26 -3.12
CA VAL A 86 -18.07 4.91 -1.81
C VAL A 86 -16.69 5.04 -1.19
N PRO A 87 -16.26 6.26 -0.81
CA PRO A 87 -15.02 6.46 -0.08
C PRO A 87 -15.16 5.98 1.35
N LEU A 88 -14.11 5.36 1.86
CA LEU A 88 -14.00 4.83 3.20
C LEU A 88 -13.03 5.66 4.02
N LYS A 89 -13.42 5.91 5.27
CA LYS A 89 -12.57 6.49 6.31
C LYS A 89 -12.06 5.36 7.19
N LYS A 90 -10.85 5.52 7.76
CA LYS A 90 -10.30 4.54 8.71
C LYS A 90 -11.30 4.30 9.84
N GLY A 91 -11.56 3.03 10.15
CA GLY A 91 -12.53 2.61 11.17
C GLY A 91 -13.90 2.26 10.59
N SER A 92 -14.96 2.60 11.32
CA SER A 92 -16.33 2.19 10.97
C SER A 92 -16.96 3.12 9.93
N ASN A 93 -17.48 2.53 8.85
CA ASN A 93 -18.27 3.19 7.81
C ASN A 93 -19.62 2.48 7.74
N THR A 94 -20.71 3.22 7.57
CA THR A 94 -22.05 2.64 7.47
C THR A 94 -22.84 3.36 6.39
N PHE A 95 -23.37 2.59 5.45
CA PHE A 95 -24.16 3.08 4.34
C PHE A 95 -25.53 2.43 4.34
N THR A 96 -26.56 3.18 4.00
CA THR A 96 -27.94 2.69 3.95
C THR A 96 -28.46 2.77 2.54
N LEU A 97 -28.99 1.64 2.05
CA LEU A 97 -29.58 1.50 0.74
C LEU A 97 -31.10 1.68 0.86
N ALA A 98 -31.66 2.62 0.11
CA ALA A 98 -33.11 2.77 -0.04
C ALA A 98 -33.55 2.21 -1.41
N PRO A 99 -34.77 1.68 -1.53
CA PRO A 99 -35.85 1.64 -0.53
C PRO A 99 -35.77 0.52 0.52
N THR A 100 -34.88 -0.47 0.40
CA THR A 100 -34.88 -1.65 1.29
C THR A 100 -34.55 -1.36 2.76
N GLY A 101 -33.82 -0.27 3.02
CA GLY A 101 -33.28 0.04 4.35
C GLY A 101 -32.07 -0.81 4.73
N ASN A 102 -31.55 -1.63 3.81
CA ASN A 102 -30.39 -2.49 4.05
C ASN A 102 -29.17 -1.65 4.41
N LYS A 103 -28.46 -2.05 5.47
CA LYS A 103 -27.26 -1.34 5.96
C LYS A 103 -26.00 -2.12 5.61
N LEU A 104 -25.07 -1.45 4.96
CA LEU A 104 -23.71 -1.91 4.69
C LEU A 104 -22.77 -1.33 5.76
N LYS A 105 -22.30 -2.19 6.67
CA LYS A 105 -21.36 -1.87 7.75
C LYS A 105 -19.98 -2.36 7.37
N ILE A 106 -19.04 -1.43 7.22
CA ILE A 106 -17.67 -1.72 6.80
C ILE A 106 -16.69 -1.20 7.84
N ARG A 107 -15.92 -2.10 8.44
CA ARG A 107 -14.72 -1.75 9.21
C ARG A 107 -13.53 -1.69 8.26
N PHE A 108 -13.10 -0.48 7.93
CA PHE A 108 -11.98 -0.25 7.01
C PHE A 108 -10.66 -0.07 7.76
N ASN A 109 -9.71 -0.95 7.45
CA ASN A 109 -8.34 -0.90 7.92
C ASN A 109 -7.42 -0.58 6.73
N PRO A 110 -6.93 0.67 6.61
CA PRO A 110 -5.99 1.01 5.54
C PRO A 110 -4.68 0.23 5.74
N LEU A 111 -4.27 -0.48 4.69
CA LEU A 111 -3.02 -1.24 4.71
C LEU A 111 -1.85 -0.39 4.20
N SER A 112 -0.73 -0.48 4.91
CA SER A 112 0.55 0.03 4.40
C SER A 112 1.42 -1.11 3.86
N SER A 113 1.24 -2.33 4.38
CA SER A 113 1.91 -3.56 3.93
C SER A 113 0.92 -4.74 3.98
N LEU A 114 1.20 -5.77 3.18
CA LEU A 114 0.51 -7.05 3.25
C LEU A 114 1.09 -7.95 4.38
N LEU A 115 2.25 -7.57 4.93
CA LEU A 115 2.88 -8.25 6.06
C LEU A 115 1.94 -8.15 7.29
N ASN A 116 1.53 -9.30 7.82
CA ASN A 116 0.63 -9.46 8.98
C ASN A 116 -0.87 -9.24 8.74
N VAL A 117 -1.33 -9.32 7.49
CA VAL A 117 -2.78 -9.31 7.20
C VAL A 117 -3.28 -10.73 7.06
N ASP A 118 -4.13 -11.16 7.98
CA ASP A 118 -4.88 -12.39 7.81
C ASP A 118 -6.11 -12.14 6.94
N PHE A 119 -5.97 -12.41 5.65
CA PHE A 119 -7.10 -12.30 4.72
C PHE A 119 -8.20 -13.32 4.99
N ASN A 120 -7.94 -14.39 5.76
CA ASN A 120 -8.89 -15.44 6.13
C ASN A 120 -9.60 -15.18 7.47
N ALA A 121 -9.31 -14.06 8.14
CA ALA A 121 -9.98 -13.70 9.37
C ALA A 121 -11.51 -13.59 9.19
N PRO A 122 -12.33 -13.83 10.23
CA PRO A 122 -13.79 -13.73 10.13
C PRO A 122 -14.25 -12.38 9.59
N LYS A 123 -15.23 -12.39 8.69
CA LYS A 123 -15.78 -11.20 8.00
C LYS A 123 -14.77 -10.44 7.13
N SER A 124 -13.57 -10.98 6.92
CA SER A 124 -12.57 -10.37 6.04
C SER A 124 -13.09 -10.38 4.61
N TYR A 125 -13.32 -9.18 4.10
CA TYR A 125 -13.77 -8.97 2.75
C TYR A 125 -12.59 -8.67 1.84
N SER A 126 -12.54 -9.37 0.73
CA SER A 126 -11.68 -9.06 -0.40
C SER A 126 -12.48 -9.39 -1.64
N PHE A 127 -12.76 -8.36 -2.45
CA PHE A 127 -13.45 -8.53 -3.72
C PHE A 127 -12.66 -9.55 -4.56
N HIS A 128 -13.34 -10.55 -5.13
CA HIS A 128 -12.72 -11.69 -5.83
C HIS A 128 -11.81 -12.54 -4.94
N LYS A 129 -12.19 -12.82 -3.68
CA LYS A 129 -11.54 -13.85 -2.86
C LYS A 129 -12.42 -15.07 -2.62
N THR A 130 -13.70 -14.82 -2.32
CA THR A 130 -14.71 -15.84 -2.00
C THR A 130 -15.99 -15.65 -2.79
N GLU A 131 -16.19 -14.46 -3.38
CA GLU A 131 -17.31 -14.17 -4.27
C GLU A 131 -16.95 -14.72 -5.64
N THR A 132 -17.63 -15.79 -6.06
CA THR A 132 -17.67 -16.15 -7.48
C THR A 132 -18.26 -14.97 -8.23
N ILE A 133 -17.65 -14.58 -9.35
CA ILE A 133 -18.22 -13.54 -10.21
C ILE A 133 -19.62 -14.04 -10.59
N PRO A 134 -20.70 -13.33 -10.19
CA PRO A 134 -22.04 -13.77 -10.53
C PRO A 134 -22.14 -13.95 -12.05
N ALA A 135 -22.82 -14.99 -12.53
CA ALA A 135 -22.93 -15.28 -13.96
C ALA A 135 -23.46 -14.06 -14.76
N GLU A 136 -24.25 -13.23 -14.09
CA GLU A 136 -24.78 -11.95 -14.56
C GLU A 136 -23.68 -10.94 -14.91
N CYS A 137 -22.58 -10.93 -14.15
CA CYS A 137 -21.40 -10.10 -14.36
C CYS A 137 -20.52 -10.63 -15.50
N GLY A 138 -20.61 -11.93 -15.84
CA GLY A 138 -19.82 -12.59 -16.88
C GLY A 138 -19.89 -11.90 -18.26
N GLY A 139 -21.00 -11.23 -18.59
CA GLY A 139 -21.19 -10.55 -19.87
C GLY A 139 -20.23 -9.38 -20.13
N CYS A 140 -19.87 -8.62 -19.09
CA CYS A 140 -18.90 -7.52 -19.17
C CYS A 140 -17.45 -7.98 -18.87
N HIS A 141 -17.29 -9.18 -18.32
CA HIS A 141 -16.02 -9.90 -18.19
C HIS A 141 -15.68 -10.70 -19.48
N THR A 142 -16.30 -10.35 -20.61
CA THR A 142 -15.93 -10.83 -21.96
C THR A 142 -15.25 -9.73 -22.77
N ASP A 143 -14.59 -10.09 -23.87
CA ASP A 143 -13.84 -9.15 -24.74
C ASP A 143 -14.72 -8.10 -25.48
N LYS A 144 -16.04 -8.03 -25.22
CA LYS A 144 -16.98 -7.11 -25.88
C LYS A 144 -17.67 -6.20 -24.87
N LEU A 145 -17.32 -4.91 -24.90
CA LEU A 145 -18.06 -3.88 -24.16
C LEU A 145 -19.41 -3.56 -24.83
N PRO A 146 -20.47 -3.31 -24.05
CA PRO A 146 -21.68 -2.66 -24.55
C PRO A 146 -21.37 -1.24 -25.06
N GLY A 147 -21.99 -0.83 -26.18
CA GLY A 147 -21.78 0.48 -26.80
C GLY A 147 -22.15 1.68 -25.91
N GLU A 148 -22.96 1.44 -24.88
CA GLU A 148 -23.42 2.43 -23.90
C GLU A 148 -22.41 2.71 -22.78
N ALA A 149 -21.32 1.92 -22.69
CA ALA A 149 -20.37 2.02 -21.59
C ALA A 149 -19.59 3.36 -21.55
N ARG A 150 -19.65 4.18 -22.61
CA ARG A 150 -18.94 5.48 -22.74
C ARG A 150 -17.45 5.39 -22.38
N ILE A 151 -16.77 4.33 -22.82
CA ILE A 151 -15.32 4.18 -22.63
C ILE A 151 -14.63 4.35 -23.97
N ASP A 152 -13.82 5.42 -24.09
CA ASP A 152 -13.11 5.77 -25.32
C ASP A 152 -12.08 4.69 -25.69
N LYS A 153 -11.98 4.37 -26.98
CA LYS A 153 -10.96 3.47 -27.54
C LYS A 153 -9.64 4.24 -27.67
N VAL A 154 -8.53 3.65 -27.23
CA VAL A 154 -7.17 4.21 -27.39
C VAL A 154 -6.35 3.37 -28.36
N LEU A 155 -5.37 4.02 -29.02
CA LEU A 155 -4.70 3.61 -30.25
C LEU A 155 -3.87 2.30 -30.23
N TYR A 156 -3.58 1.65 -29.08
CA TYR A 156 -2.68 0.47 -29.05
C TYR A 156 -3.03 -0.62 -28.01
N GLY A 157 -3.07 -1.88 -28.48
CA GLY A 157 -2.88 -3.10 -27.67
C GLY A 157 -4.10 -3.63 -26.92
N ARG A 158 -4.06 -4.90 -26.50
CA ARG A 158 -5.14 -5.66 -25.79
C ARG A 158 -5.63 -4.95 -24.53
N PHE A 159 -6.56 -4.03 -24.72
CA PHE A 159 -7.18 -3.14 -23.77
C PHE A 159 -8.30 -3.87 -23.00
N SER A 160 -8.41 -3.67 -21.67
CA SER A 160 -9.63 -4.03 -20.94
C SER A 160 -10.28 -2.79 -20.33
N PRO A 161 -10.98 -1.99 -21.15
CA PRO A 161 -11.77 -0.86 -20.65
C PRO A 161 -12.85 -1.30 -19.66
N ALA A 162 -13.30 -2.56 -19.78
CA ALA A 162 -14.18 -3.21 -18.82
C ALA A 162 -13.60 -3.24 -17.40
N CYS A 163 -12.30 -3.54 -17.25
CA CYS A 163 -11.66 -3.48 -15.93
C CYS A 163 -11.65 -2.04 -15.42
N TYR A 164 -11.34 -1.05 -16.26
CA TYR A 164 -11.26 0.35 -15.85
C TYR A 164 -12.62 0.93 -15.44
N SER A 165 -13.71 0.55 -16.09
CA SER A 165 -15.04 1.07 -15.78
C SER A 165 -15.49 0.75 -14.35
N CYS A 166 -15.07 -0.41 -13.81
CA CYS A 166 -15.34 -0.79 -12.43
C CYS A 166 -14.17 -0.47 -11.47
N HIS A 167 -12.93 -0.63 -11.93
CA HIS A 167 -11.71 -0.47 -11.11
C HIS A 167 -10.97 0.85 -11.37
N SER A 168 -11.68 1.90 -11.81
CA SER A 168 -11.07 3.20 -12.05
C SER A 168 -10.32 3.70 -10.81
N ALA A 169 -10.83 3.47 -9.60
CA ALA A 169 -10.18 3.85 -8.34
C ALA A 169 -8.79 3.21 -8.12
N MET A 170 -8.44 2.13 -8.83
CA MET A 170 -7.10 1.56 -8.79
C MET A 170 -6.08 2.43 -9.54
N VAL A 171 -6.51 3.22 -10.51
CA VAL A 171 -5.62 3.96 -11.44
C VAL A 171 -5.91 5.46 -11.44
N SER A 172 -7.17 5.86 -11.50
CA SER A 172 -7.64 7.25 -11.48
C SER A 172 -7.25 7.97 -10.20
N GLY A 173 -6.89 9.25 -10.34
CA GLY A 173 -6.49 10.10 -9.20
C GLY A 173 -5.08 9.83 -8.67
N ARG A 174 -4.31 8.91 -9.29
CA ARG A 174 -2.90 8.67 -8.97
C ARG A 174 -2.03 9.49 -9.92
N GLU A 175 -1.18 10.35 -9.36
CA GLU A 175 -0.26 11.19 -10.14
C GLU A 175 0.79 10.34 -10.88
N TRP A 176 1.44 9.43 -10.14
CA TRP A 176 2.52 8.59 -10.64
C TRP A 176 2.01 7.20 -10.95
N ARG A 177 1.38 7.03 -12.12
CA ARG A 177 0.90 5.74 -12.59
C ARG A 177 2.00 4.93 -13.27
N HIS A 178 2.00 3.62 -13.03
CA HIS A 178 2.88 2.68 -13.74
C HIS A 178 2.41 2.56 -15.20
N PHE A 179 3.32 2.46 -16.18
CA PHE A 179 2.96 2.55 -17.61
C PHE A 179 1.86 1.56 -18.05
N PRO A 180 1.95 0.23 -17.79
CA PRO A 180 0.88 -0.72 -18.06
C PRO A 180 -0.48 -0.30 -17.50
N SER A 181 -0.49 0.27 -16.29
CA SER A 181 -1.71 0.72 -15.62
C SER A 181 -2.24 2.02 -16.23
N SER A 182 -1.37 2.97 -16.59
CA SER A 182 -1.74 4.18 -17.36
C SER A 182 -2.34 3.85 -18.72
N ALA A 183 -1.82 2.80 -19.36
CA ALA A 183 -2.25 2.31 -20.67
C ALA A 183 -3.42 1.31 -20.59
N LEU A 184 -3.93 1.03 -19.37
CA LEU A 184 -5.02 0.08 -19.11
C LEU A 184 -4.76 -1.33 -19.71
N LEU A 185 -3.49 -1.73 -19.68
CA LEU A 185 -2.98 -3.05 -20.07
C LEU A 185 -3.07 -4.02 -18.88
N CYS A 186 -4.23 -4.09 -18.22
CA CYS A 186 -4.42 -4.88 -16.99
C CYS A 186 -4.03 -6.35 -17.21
N ARG A 187 -4.34 -6.89 -18.41
CA ARG A 187 -4.07 -8.27 -18.80
C ARG A 187 -2.60 -8.60 -19.08
N SER A 188 -1.71 -7.60 -19.08
CA SER A 188 -0.26 -7.84 -19.14
C SER A 188 0.28 -8.39 -17.81
N CYS A 189 -0.41 -8.10 -16.70
CA CYS A 189 -0.05 -8.58 -15.38
C CYS A 189 -1.10 -9.52 -14.78
N HIS A 190 -2.37 -9.30 -15.07
CA HIS A 190 -3.48 -10.10 -14.55
C HIS A 190 -3.97 -11.13 -15.56
N GLN A 191 -4.20 -12.35 -15.10
CA GLN A 191 -4.80 -13.42 -15.87
C GLN A 191 -6.02 -13.99 -15.13
N PRO A 192 -7.10 -14.33 -15.84
CA PRO A 192 -8.19 -15.10 -15.26
C PRO A 192 -7.65 -16.44 -14.75
N ASP A 193 -8.01 -16.80 -13.53
CA ASP A 193 -7.85 -18.14 -12.94
C ASP A 193 -9.24 -18.81 -13.02
N PRO A 194 -9.47 -19.69 -14.03
CA PRO A 194 -10.79 -20.28 -14.27
C PRO A 194 -11.24 -21.23 -13.15
N GLU A 195 -10.30 -21.74 -12.33
CA GLU A 195 -10.63 -22.64 -11.24
C GLU A 195 -11.14 -21.88 -10.01
N LYS A 196 -10.75 -20.60 -9.88
CA LYS A 196 -11.10 -19.76 -8.73
C LYS A 196 -12.07 -18.63 -9.05
N ASP A 197 -12.39 -18.41 -10.34
CA ASP A 197 -13.12 -17.25 -10.85
C ASP A 197 -12.49 -15.90 -10.45
N LEU A 198 -11.14 -15.85 -10.36
CA LEU A 198 -10.40 -14.66 -9.92
C LEU A 198 -9.50 -14.11 -11.02
N LEU A 199 -9.22 -12.80 -10.98
CA LEU A 199 -8.09 -12.21 -11.69
C LEU A 199 -6.85 -12.29 -10.81
N THR A 200 -5.90 -13.13 -11.17
CA THR A 200 -4.66 -13.34 -10.43
C THR A 200 -3.48 -12.76 -11.20
N VAL A 201 -2.35 -12.54 -10.53
CA VAL A 201 -1.07 -12.44 -11.22
C VAL A 201 -0.55 -13.87 -11.43
N PRO A 202 0.06 -14.21 -12.58
CA PRO A 202 0.58 -15.55 -12.84
C PRO A 202 1.34 -16.10 -11.64
N ALA A 203 0.90 -17.25 -11.12
CA ALA A 203 1.49 -17.85 -9.94
C ALA A 203 2.96 -18.21 -10.21
N GLY A 204 3.84 -17.89 -9.27
CA GLY A 204 5.21 -18.41 -9.30
C GLY A 204 6.26 -17.58 -8.57
N LYS A 205 6.22 -16.25 -8.70
CA LYS A 205 7.14 -15.28 -8.08
C LYS A 205 6.83 -13.90 -8.66
N ILE A 206 6.34 -12.96 -7.85
CA ILE A 206 5.93 -11.62 -8.35
C ILE A 206 7.10 -10.95 -9.09
N GLU A 207 8.35 -11.19 -8.69
CA GLU A 207 9.51 -10.64 -9.36
C GLU A 207 9.68 -11.12 -10.81
N GLU A 208 9.27 -12.35 -11.13
CA GLU A 208 9.43 -12.88 -12.49
C GLU A 208 8.57 -12.09 -13.48
N LEU A 209 7.36 -11.73 -13.05
CA LEU A 209 6.48 -10.83 -13.80
C LEU A 209 7.11 -9.44 -13.94
N CYS A 210 7.62 -8.85 -12.85
CA CYS A 210 8.27 -7.54 -12.89
C CYS A 210 9.47 -7.52 -13.84
N PHE A 211 10.30 -8.57 -13.80
CA PHE A 211 11.51 -8.67 -14.61
C PHE A 211 11.27 -8.99 -16.08
N GLN A 212 10.02 -9.23 -16.52
CA GLN A 212 9.70 -9.29 -17.95
C GLN A 212 10.01 -7.94 -18.63
N CYS A 213 9.79 -6.84 -17.92
CA CYS A 213 10.09 -5.49 -18.41
C CYS A 213 11.28 -4.86 -17.68
N HIS A 214 11.42 -5.06 -16.36
CA HIS A 214 12.55 -4.56 -15.56
C HIS A 214 13.78 -5.49 -15.68
N VAL A 215 14.19 -5.78 -16.91
CA VAL A 215 15.19 -6.81 -17.23
C VAL A 215 16.55 -6.55 -16.57
N ASN A 216 16.93 -5.26 -16.47
CA ASN A 216 18.20 -4.86 -15.86
C ASN A 216 18.26 -5.13 -14.36
N GLU A 217 17.10 -5.25 -13.70
CA GLU A 217 17.03 -5.45 -12.25
C GLU A 217 17.17 -6.92 -11.84
N ARG A 218 17.21 -7.84 -12.81
CA ARG A 218 17.62 -9.23 -12.58
C ARG A 218 19.02 -9.31 -11.96
N LYS A 219 19.88 -8.32 -12.19
CA LYS A 219 21.22 -8.22 -11.58
C LYS A 219 21.20 -8.20 -10.06
N TRP A 220 20.10 -7.78 -9.41
CA TRP A 220 19.97 -7.80 -7.95
C TRP A 220 20.03 -9.22 -7.38
N ARG A 221 19.73 -10.24 -8.18
CA ARG A 221 19.83 -11.66 -7.82
C ARG A 221 21.26 -12.21 -7.85
N ASN A 222 22.27 -11.39 -8.17
CA ASN A 222 23.67 -11.83 -8.11
C ASN A 222 24.03 -12.21 -6.67
N LYS A 223 24.76 -13.32 -6.50
CA LYS A 223 25.22 -13.85 -5.21
C LYS A 223 26.10 -12.87 -4.43
N ASP A 224 26.81 -11.99 -5.14
CA ASP A 224 27.68 -10.98 -4.53
C ASP A 224 26.91 -9.72 -4.08
N SER A 225 25.60 -9.66 -4.36
CA SER A 225 24.76 -8.54 -3.93
C SER A 225 24.21 -8.78 -2.53
N HIS A 226 24.37 -7.77 -1.68
CA HIS A 226 23.59 -7.61 -0.46
C HIS A 226 22.18 -7.11 -0.83
N ILE A 227 21.30 -8.06 -1.14
CA ILE A 227 19.91 -7.78 -1.48
C ILE A 227 19.08 -7.43 -0.23
N HIS A 228 18.22 -6.43 -0.38
CA HIS A 228 17.25 -6.05 0.63
C HIS A 228 16.14 -7.11 0.73
N GLY A 229 15.73 -7.48 1.95
CA GLY A 229 14.83 -8.60 2.23
C GLY A 229 13.61 -8.71 1.31
N PRO A 230 12.76 -7.67 1.17
CA PRO A 230 11.59 -7.70 0.29
C PRO A 230 11.92 -7.95 -1.18
N VAL A 231 13.05 -7.41 -1.67
CA VAL A 231 13.52 -7.74 -3.02
C VAL A 231 14.00 -9.19 -3.05
N GLY A 232 14.73 -9.63 -2.02
CA GLY A 232 15.20 -11.00 -1.80
C GLY A 232 14.11 -12.05 -1.93
N THR A 233 12.92 -11.79 -1.38
CA THR A 233 11.76 -12.67 -1.46
C THR A 233 10.94 -12.50 -2.74
N GLY A 234 11.20 -11.44 -3.52
CA GLY A 234 10.49 -11.16 -4.76
C GLY A 234 9.23 -10.31 -4.60
N ASP A 235 9.01 -9.77 -3.40
CA ASP A 235 7.82 -9.03 -3.03
C ASP A 235 7.94 -7.54 -3.38
N CYS A 236 8.12 -7.23 -4.66
CA CYS A 236 8.24 -5.86 -5.18
C CYS A 236 7.07 -4.97 -4.72
N THR A 237 5.88 -5.56 -4.56
CA THR A 237 4.64 -4.86 -4.23
C THR A 237 4.53 -4.41 -2.77
N ILE A 238 5.46 -4.84 -1.90
CA ILE A 238 5.55 -4.32 -0.54
C ILE A 238 5.88 -2.82 -0.58
N CYS A 239 6.82 -2.43 -1.44
CA CYS A 239 7.26 -1.04 -1.58
C CYS A 239 6.62 -0.32 -2.77
N HIS A 240 6.31 -1.03 -3.85
CA HIS A 240 5.74 -0.44 -5.07
C HIS A 240 4.26 -0.79 -5.23
N ASP A 241 3.47 0.11 -5.80
CA ASP A 241 2.11 -0.16 -6.24
C ASP A 241 2.07 -0.20 -7.78
N PRO A 242 1.92 -1.39 -8.39
CA PRO A 242 1.96 -1.52 -9.85
C PRO A 242 0.79 -0.81 -10.54
N HIS A 243 -0.24 -0.35 -9.82
CA HIS A 243 -1.33 0.44 -10.39
C HIS A 243 -1.02 1.95 -10.42
N GLY A 244 -0.18 2.44 -9.51
CA GLY A 244 0.21 3.84 -9.42
C GLY A 244 0.32 4.32 -7.97
N SER A 245 0.80 5.53 -7.74
CA SER A 245 0.69 6.17 -6.43
C SER A 245 0.63 7.71 -6.55
N ALA A 246 0.30 8.37 -5.45
CA ALA A 246 0.54 9.80 -5.28
C ALA A 246 2.03 10.15 -5.19
N ASN A 247 2.90 9.18 -4.85
CA ASN A 247 4.35 9.40 -4.76
C ASN A 247 5.08 8.83 -5.98
N ARG A 248 6.16 9.51 -6.39
CA ARG A 248 7.08 9.05 -7.44
C ARG A 248 7.57 7.63 -7.18
N TYR A 249 7.85 6.90 -8.26
CA TYR A 249 8.22 5.48 -8.24
C TYR A 249 7.11 4.56 -7.70
N GLN A 250 5.86 5.02 -7.74
CA GLN A 250 4.70 4.24 -7.33
C GLN A 250 4.74 3.82 -5.84
N LEU A 251 5.30 4.68 -4.98
CA LEU A 251 5.50 4.34 -3.57
C LEU A 251 4.27 4.69 -2.72
N PRO A 252 3.80 3.85 -1.79
CA PRO A 252 2.63 4.13 -0.96
C PRO A 252 2.85 5.28 0.04
N ALA A 253 4.11 5.66 0.27
CA ALA A 253 4.50 6.83 1.05
C ALA A 253 5.73 7.48 0.41
N ALA A 254 6.07 8.70 0.82
CA ALA A 254 7.28 9.37 0.38
C ALA A 254 8.51 8.48 0.63
N GLY A 255 9.26 8.20 -0.45
CA GLY A 255 10.31 7.19 -0.49
C GLY A 255 11.56 7.51 0.32
N GLU A 256 11.75 8.77 0.70
CA GLU A 256 12.97 9.22 1.35
C GLU A 256 13.05 8.77 2.82
N LYS A 257 11.93 8.79 3.55
CA LYS A 257 11.93 8.51 5.00
C LYS A 257 10.72 7.70 5.45
N GLN A 258 9.53 8.18 5.08
CA GLN A 258 8.25 7.67 5.59
C GLN A 258 8.02 6.23 5.15
N LEU A 259 8.38 5.89 3.90
CA LEU A 259 8.28 4.52 3.40
C LEU A 259 9.08 3.53 4.26
N CYS A 260 10.33 3.87 4.59
CA CYS A 260 11.26 2.97 5.27
C CYS A 260 10.77 2.62 6.68
N VAL A 261 10.24 3.61 7.43
CA VAL A 261 9.80 3.42 8.81
C VAL A 261 8.42 2.78 8.96
N ILE A 262 7.75 2.43 7.85
CA ILE A 262 6.59 1.53 7.88
C ILE A 262 7.01 0.17 8.46
N CYS A 263 8.20 -0.32 8.08
CA CYS A 263 8.75 -1.58 8.57
C CYS A 263 9.90 -1.38 9.56
N HIS A 264 10.82 -0.43 9.30
CA HIS A 264 11.94 -0.12 10.19
C HIS A 264 11.51 0.80 11.33
N VAL A 265 10.58 0.32 12.15
CA VAL A 265 9.94 1.09 13.23
C VAL A 265 10.94 1.55 14.30
N ASP A 266 12.03 0.83 14.48
CA ASP A 266 13.13 1.19 15.38
C ASP A 266 13.88 2.45 14.93
N LYS A 267 13.73 2.83 13.65
CA LYS A 267 14.28 4.05 13.09
C LYS A 267 13.33 5.25 13.16
N LYS A 268 12.06 5.05 13.52
CA LYS A 268 11.06 6.13 13.58
C LYS A 268 11.49 7.29 14.49
N LYS A 269 12.20 6.99 15.58
CA LYS A 269 12.75 8.01 16.50
C LYS A 269 13.69 9.02 15.82
N TYR A 270 14.43 8.61 14.78
CA TYR A 270 15.33 9.52 14.04
C TYR A 270 14.56 10.50 13.15
N LEU A 271 13.25 10.32 12.99
CA LEU A 271 12.39 11.20 12.21
C LEU A 271 11.51 12.10 13.09
N ASP A 272 11.60 11.96 14.42
CA ASP A 272 10.79 12.73 15.35
C ASP A 272 11.45 14.09 15.63
N PRO A 273 10.85 15.22 15.18
CA PRO A 273 11.40 16.55 15.43
C PRO A 273 11.33 16.95 16.92
N GLY A 274 10.54 16.26 17.74
CA GLY A 274 10.34 16.56 19.15
C GLY A 274 11.34 15.92 20.10
N GLN A 275 12.31 15.14 19.59
CA GLN A 275 13.23 14.40 20.45
C GLN A 275 14.29 15.32 21.09
N GLN A 276 14.10 15.63 22.37
CA GLN A 276 15.05 16.40 23.18
C GLN A 276 16.31 15.57 23.50
N ASN A 277 17.47 16.24 23.58
CA ASN A 277 18.76 15.63 23.93
C ASN A 277 19.20 14.46 23.02
N PHE A 278 18.81 14.50 21.75
CA PHE A 278 19.16 13.50 20.77
C PHE A 278 19.52 14.15 19.43
N ALA A 279 20.79 14.07 19.04
CA ALA A 279 21.26 14.56 17.76
C ALA A 279 20.94 13.54 16.67
N VAL A 280 20.13 13.93 15.69
CA VAL A 280 19.91 13.18 14.46
C VAL A 280 20.94 13.61 13.43
N HIS A 281 21.46 12.68 12.64
CA HIS A 281 22.35 13.02 11.55
C HIS A 281 21.58 13.84 10.50
N GLY A 282 21.96 15.11 10.32
CA GLY A 282 21.20 16.08 9.51
C GLY A 282 20.91 15.64 8.08
N ILE A 283 21.77 14.79 7.49
CA ILE A 283 21.55 14.24 6.14
C ILE A 283 20.27 13.40 6.04
N LEU A 284 19.86 12.72 7.12
CA LEU A 284 18.59 11.97 7.15
C LEU A 284 17.40 12.92 6.98
N ASN A 285 17.48 14.12 7.53
CA ASN A 285 16.42 15.12 7.40
C ASN A 285 16.47 15.81 6.03
N ALA A 286 17.64 15.98 5.43
CA ALA A 286 17.79 16.66 4.16
C ALA A 286 17.54 15.76 2.93
N LYS A 287 17.96 14.49 2.98
CA LYS A 287 18.00 13.57 1.82
C LYS A 287 17.43 12.18 2.09
N GLY A 288 17.04 11.90 3.34
CA GLY A 288 16.41 10.63 3.71
C GLY A 288 17.37 9.46 3.81
N CYS A 289 16.82 8.24 3.86
CA CYS A 289 17.56 6.99 4.02
C CYS A 289 18.34 6.61 2.76
N THR A 290 17.81 6.96 1.58
CA THR A 290 18.36 6.52 0.30
C THR A 290 19.64 7.22 -0.12
N ILE A 291 20.06 8.25 0.63
CA ILE A 291 21.37 8.90 0.44
C ILE A 291 22.52 7.96 0.78
N CYS A 292 22.31 7.06 1.74
CA CYS A 292 23.30 6.09 2.21
C CYS A 292 22.93 4.66 1.81
N HIS A 293 21.63 4.34 1.78
CA HIS A 293 21.14 2.97 1.52
C HIS A 293 20.49 2.82 0.15
N SER A 294 20.77 1.72 -0.53
CA SER A 294 19.95 1.25 -1.65
C SER A 294 18.71 0.54 -1.11
N PRO A 295 17.50 0.91 -1.56
CA PRO A 295 16.28 0.20 -1.17
C PRO A 295 16.15 -1.20 -1.81
N HIS A 296 17.04 -1.54 -2.76
CA HIS A 296 16.98 -2.79 -3.53
C HIS A 296 18.15 -3.73 -3.24
N ALA A 297 19.32 -3.43 -3.78
CA ALA A 297 20.53 -4.23 -3.63
C ALA A 297 21.75 -3.38 -3.93
N THR A 298 22.88 -3.71 -3.30
CA THR A 298 24.24 -3.25 -3.66
C THR A 298 25.24 -4.35 -3.37
N GLN A 299 26.48 -4.19 -3.81
CA GLN A 299 27.59 -5.05 -3.40
C GLN A 299 28.11 -4.76 -1.99
N PHE A 300 27.62 -3.71 -1.32
CA PHE A 300 28.13 -3.26 -0.02
C PHE A 300 27.22 -3.70 1.11
N ARG A 301 27.82 -4.11 2.24
CA ARG A 301 27.08 -4.57 3.42
C ARG A 301 26.07 -3.52 3.89
N PHE A 302 24.97 -3.99 4.48
CA PHE A 302 23.86 -3.13 4.95
C PHE A 302 23.19 -2.32 3.83
N GLN A 303 23.28 -2.81 2.58
CA GLN A 303 22.73 -2.16 1.40
C GLN A 303 23.29 -0.75 1.22
N LEU A 304 24.53 -0.48 1.61
CA LEU A 304 25.10 0.86 1.47
C LEU A 304 25.41 1.17 0.00
N THR A 305 25.43 2.45 -0.38
CA THR A 305 25.81 2.87 -1.74
C THR A 305 27.31 2.78 -1.98
N HIS A 306 28.13 2.75 -0.92
CA HIS A 306 29.59 2.63 -0.92
C HIS A 306 30.06 1.83 0.31
N GLU A 307 31.34 1.48 0.37
CA GLU A 307 31.97 1.01 1.61
C GLU A 307 31.85 2.06 2.73
N ILE A 308 31.81 1.61 3.98
CA ILE A 308 31.40 2.46 5.12
C ILE A 308 32.23 3.75 5.23
N ASN A 309 33.56 3.64 5.18
CA ASN A 309 34.43 4.81 5.33
C ASN A 309 34.34 5.72 4.10
N ASP A 310 34.35 5.14 2.90
CA ASP A 310 34.25 5.87 1.63
C ASP A 310 32.93 6.65 1.54
N LEU A 311 31.83 6.05 2.03
CA LEU A 311 30.54 6.73 2.14
C LEU A 311 30.61 7.95 3.05
N CYS A 312 31.32 7.86 4.18
CA CYS A 312 31.44 8.98 5.12
C CYS A 312 32.23 10.14 4.49
N VAL A 313 33.39 9.84 3.90
CA VAL A 313 34.28 10.87 3.33
C VAL A 313 33.76 11.46 2.02
N SER A 314 32.80 10.81 1.35
CA SER A 314 32.08 11.40 0.21
C SER A 314 31.38 12.74 0.53
N CYS A 315 31.05 12.96 1.81
CA CYS A 315 30.49 14.22 2.31
C CYS A 315 31.41 14.89 3.35
N HIS A 316 32.08 14.10 4.18
CA HIS A 316 33.05 14.58 5.18
C HIS A 316 34.47 14.61 4.58
N THR A 317 34.65 15.38 3.52
CA THR A 317 35.88 15.41 2.70
C THR A 317 37.14 15.78 3.46
N ASN A 318 37.02 16.54 4.55
CA ASN A 318 38.16 16.85 5.44
C ASN A 318 38.77 15.61 6.12
N LEU A 319 38.11 14.45 6.04
CA LEU A 319 38.59 13.17 6.57
C LEU A 319 39.00 12.19 5.45
N GLU A 320 39.06 12.65 4.20
CA GLU A 320 39.53 11.83 3.10
C GLU A 320 40.99 11.42 3.32
N GLY A 321 41.30 10.14 3.08
CA GLY A 321 42.65 9.59 3.27
C GLY A 321 43.06 9.35 4.74
N VAL A 322 42.19 9.62 5.72
CA VAL A 322 42.51 9.36 7.14
C VAL A 322 42.49 7.86 7.44
N GLU A 323 43.64 7.32 7.86
CA GLU A 323 43.79 5.90 8.22
C GLU A 323 43.90 5.66 9.73
N ASP A 324 44.43 6.62 10.47
CA ASP A 324 44.52 6.66 11.93
C ASP A 324 44.49 8.11 12.47
N GLY A 325 44.55 8.27 13.78
CA GLY A 325 44.75 9.58 14.41
C GLY A 325 43.48 10.40 14.64
N HIS A 326 42.33 9.97 14.09
CA HIS A 326 41.04 10.61 14.34
C HIS A 326 40.22 9.85 15.40
N PRO A 327 39.86 10.46 16.53
CA PRO A 327 40.34 11.74 17.07
C PRO A 327 41.59 11.60 17.98
N VAL A 328 42.01 10.36 18.26
CA VAL A 328 43.13 10.06 19.16
C VAL A 328 44.34 9.67 18.31
N GLN A 329 45.48 10.31 18.58
CA GLN A 329 46.74 10.05 17.88
C GLN A 329 47.06 8.55 17.84
N ASN A 330 47.46 8.05 16.67
CA ASN A 330 47.78 6.64 16.39
C ASN A 330 46.63 5.65 16.61
N HIS A 331 45.40 6.09 16.91
CA HIS A 331 44.26 5.19 17.00
C HIS A 331 43.77 4.84 15.59
N PRO A 332 43.64 3.55 15.23
CA PRO A 332 43.22 3.15 13.89
C PRO A 332 41.78 3.57 13.60
N VAL A 333 41.52 4.00 12.37
CA VAL A 333 40.15 4.22 11.85
C VAL A 333 39.83 3.37 10.60
N LYS A 334 40.82 2.61 10.13
CA LYS A 334 40.73 1.65 9.02
C LYS A 334 41.69 0.46 9.26
N GLY A 335 41.51 -0.63 8.51
CA GLY A 335 42.49 -1.73 8.40
C GLY A 335 42.61 -2.69 9.59
N LYS A 336 41.98 -2.41 10.73
CA LYS A 336 41.89 -3.31 11.90
C LYS A 336 40.50 -3.94 12.00
N SER A 337 40.33 -4.95 12.85
CA SER A 337 39.01 -5.52 13.16
C SER A 337 38.30 -4.72 14.25
N ASP A 338 36.96 -4.65 14.19
CA ASP A 338 36.14 -4.00 15.22
C ASP A 338 36.04 -4.89 16.47
N PRO A 339 36.60 -4.47 17.63
CA PRO A 339 36.56 -5.26 18.87
C PRO A 339 35.14 -5.51 19.40
N ARG A 340 34.18 -4.66 19.04
CA ARG A 340 32.77 -4.78 19.48
C ARG A 340 31.94 -5.63 18.53
N ARG A 341 32.41 -5.85 17.30
CA ARG A 341 31.69 -6.54 16.24
C ARG A 341 32.59 -7.57 15.57
N LYS A 342 32.57 -8.80 16.08
CA LYS A 342 33.32 -9.93 15.51
C LYS A 342 33.00 -10.08 14.01
N GLY A 343 34.04 -10.17 13.18
CA GLY A 343 33.91 -10.32 11.72
C GLY A 343 33.62 -9.04 10.95
N PHE A 344 33.67 -7.87 11.61
CA PHE A 344 33.56 -6.56 10.97
C PHE A 344 34.89 -5.80 11.01
N PRO A 345 35.22 -5.06 9.95
CA PRO A 345 36.36 -4.15 9.98
C PRO A 345 36.06 -2.95 10.88
N PHE A 346 37.11 -2.40 11.46
CA PHE A 346 37.10 -1.13 12.17
C PHE A 346 36.89 -0.01 11.16
N THR A 347 35.78 0.69 11.32
CA THR A 347 35.28 1.78 10.45
C THR A 347 34.81 2.97 11.27
N CYS A 348 34.41 4.07 10.63
CA CYS A 348 33.79 5.22 11.30
C CYS A 348 32.60 4.81 12.21
N THR A 349 31.81 3.81 11.78
CA THR A 349 30.66 3.30 12.55
C THR A 349 31.02 2.53 13.82
N SER A 350 32.31 2.27 14.05
CA SER A 350 32.79 1.63 15.28
C SER A 350 32.73 2.60 16.47
N CYS A 351 32.72 3.91 16.22
CA CYS A 351 32.59 4.97 17.22
C CYS A 351 31.36 5.86 16.99
N HIS A 352 30.92 6.04 15.74
CA HIS A 352 29.79 6.88 15.38
C HIS A 352 28.53 6.07 15.07
N ASN A 353 27.37 6.58 15.47
CA ASN A 353 26.07 6.11 15.00
C ASN A 353 25.61 7.03 13.85
N PRO A 354 25.63 6.54 12.59
CA PRO A 354 25.34 7.37 11.42
C PRO A 354 23.88 7.84 11.33
N HIS A 355 22.98 7.31 12.17
CA HIS A 355 21.58 7.75 12.21
C HIS A 355 21.34 8.85 13.24
N GLY A 356 21.97 8.75 14.40
CA GLY A 356 21.73 9.67 15.50
C GLY A 356 22.20 9.13 16.84
N SER A 357 22.52 10.03 17.77
CA SER A 357 22.90 9.68 19.12
C SER A 357 22.56 10.78 20.12
N ARG A 358 22.44 10.40 21.40
CA ARG A 358 22.39 11.34 22.52
C ARG A 358 23.76 11.94 22.87
N TYR A 359 24.84 11.37 22.33
CA TYR A 359 26.19 11.86 22.56
C TYR A 359 26.62 12.81 21.45
N GLN A 360 27.50 13.77 21.78
CA GLN A 360 28.04 14.72 20.81
C GLN A 360 28.72 14.00 19.64
N TYR A 361 28.75 14.65 18.48
CA TYR A 361 29.36 14.12 17.24
C TYR A 361 28.81 12.75 16.81
N LEU A 362 27.56 12.45 17.18
CA LEU A 362 26.89 11.18 16.89
C LEU A 362 27.62 9.96 17.47
N LEU A 363 28.41 10.12 18.53
CA LEU A 363 29.18 9.02 19.11
C LEU A 363 28.28 7.98 19.78
N ILE A 364 28.77 6.75 19.94
CA ILE A 364 28.04 5.66 20.63
C ILE A 364 28.19 5.70 22.17
N GLY A 365 29.00 6.61 22.68
CA GLY A 365 29.32 6.79 24.09
C GLY A 365 29.88 8.19 24.34
N ASP A 366 29.91 8.60 25.60
CA ASP A 366 30.49 9.88 25.99
C ASP A 366 32.03 9.84 25.88
N VAL A 367 32.60 10.92 25.38
CA VAL A 367 34.05 11.15 25.39
C VAL A 367 34.50 11.47 26.81
N ARG A 368 33.67 12.19 27.59
CA ARG A 368 33.97 12.53 28.98
C ARG A 368 34.01 11.25 29.82
N GLY A 369 35.09 11.12 30.59
CA GLY A 369 35.36 9.95 31.42
C GLY A 369 35.77 8.69 30.64
N GLY A 370 36.06 8.79 29.33
CA GLY A 370 36.54 7.65 28.54
C GLY A 370 35.49 6.55 28.31
N ASN A 371 34.20 6.85 28.52
CA ASN A 371 33.10 5.88 28.42
C ASN A 371 32.93 5.29 27.02
N ILE A 372 33.36 6.00 25.98
CA ILE A 372 33.46 5.45 24.63
C ILE A 372 34.63 4.46 24.50
N CYS A 373 35.79 4.76 25.09
CA CYS A 373 37.01 3.97 24.98
C CYS A 373 36.85 2.60 25.64
N VAL A 374 36.25 2.56 26.83
CA VAL A 374 36.05 1.31 27.59
C VAL A 374 35.09 0.32 26.90
N LYS A 375 34.32 0.76 25.88
CA LYS A 375 33.50 -0.14 25.06
C LYS A 375 34.35 -1.13 24.26
N CYS A 376 35.62 -0.83 24.02
CA CYS A 376 36.58 -1.68 23.34
C CYS A 376 37.75 -2.07 24.26
N HIS A 377 38.18 -1.16 25.15
CA HIS A 377 39.40 -1.26 25.95
C HIS A 377 39.16 -1.52 27.44
N SER A 378 38.12 -2.28 27.79
CA SER A 378 37.92 -2.68 29.19
C SER A 378 39.01 -3.68 29.63
N ALA A 379 39.43 -3.61 30.90
CA ALA A 379 40.56 -4.35 31.51
C ALA A 379 40.38 -5.88 31.62
N LYS A 380 39.62 -6.52 30.71
CA LYS A 380 39.53 -7.98 30.57
C LYS A 380 40.27 -8.47 29.31
N GLN A 381 41.53 -8.06 29.17
CA GLN A 381 42.49 -8.69 28.27
C GLN A 381 43.81 -9.06 28.99
N GLU A 382 43.77 -9.33 30.30
CA GLU A 382 44.83 -10.09 30.97
C GLU A 382 44.40 -11.55 31.09
N ALA A 383 44.55 -12.29 29.99
CA ALA A 383 44.61 -13.75 29.98
C ALA A 383 45.61 -14.15 28.90
N GLY A 384 46.89 -13.93 29.19
CA GLY A 384 47.99 -14.12 28.24
C GLY A 384 49.34 -13.72 28.80
N ARG A 385 49.60 -13.99 30.08
CA ARG A 385 50.95 -14.16 30.62
C ARG A 385 50.96 -15.50 31.35
N ASN A 386 51.45 -16.51 30.65
CA ASN A 386 52.18 -17.63 31.22
C ASN A 386 53.44 -17.77 30.39
#